data_AF-A0ABD5N4I1-F1
#
_entry.id   AF-A0ABD5N4I1-F1
#
_cell.length_a   1.000
_cell.length_b   1.000
_cell.length_c   1.000
_cell.angle_alpha   90.00
_cell.angle_beta   90.00
_cell.angle_gamma   90.00
#
_symmetry.space_group_name_H-M   'P 1'
#
loop_
_entity.id
_entity.type
_entity.pdbx_description
1 polymer ?
#
loop_
_entity_poly.entity_id
_entity_poly.type
_entity_poly.pdbx_seq_one_letter_code
_entity_poly.pdbx_strand_id
1 'polypeptide(L)'
;AIQVQASSAENLAPGFASAMDIDSSYLENAVFDDNEISTSIVSGRKGFLAPIQGDTFLIISSGTAQPYAYPDGWLGTPEDSLSAYNNNPSGTGPLGGEGYEITTLSFTLRAPEWANSLSFNFRFMSEEYPEYVDDEFNDFFSCLLDGENIVFDTQGKIINVNNNFFDPNISTEGTVFNAATILLKAKVGIDGGSTFDLIFIVGDVGDDDLDSAVFLDNFSFSGDEVSGSTTVPDSSVYNDSNREARSLSVIGAVGIGVTAATVIVTVLGPAINAAIMSLPIPSQLRSFLKFYGASLFQKVDKVKLKTLEKAPFITKDELIALGISISLVTIIYSFVQTNGIQQFLNPSVLAVVIPSTFASVCIVTITKVFSDAFCAGTCNIYRKFNLWITGVITFIISGILFLFPFSSPGITRYQSLEITKETKGLLILSKTLILLTLTIPFSILFLMDFKIVSDSGILLTLMSASYSLVPLKYLSGKVVFDYNKKYSLIAFGSTTFLFISFTINLLPILAYFPVGIVSTILTVITLKKLRLSKQESKILN
;
A
#
# COMPACT_ATOMS: atom_id res chain seq x y z
N ALA A 1 1.08 17.37 -30.36
CA ALA A 1 0.19 18.37 -30.96
C ALA A 1 -1.20 17.77 -31.04
N ILE A 2 -2.05 18.08 -30.06
CA ILE A 2 -3.43 17.59 -29.99
C ILE A 2 -4.26 18.58 -30.79
N GLN A 3 -4.98 18.11 -31.81
CA GLN A 3 -5.96 18.94 -32.53
C GLN A 3 -7.33 18.75 -31.87
N VAL A 4 -7.90 19.85 -31.40
CA VAL A 4 -9.29 19.93 -30.95
C VAL A 4 -10.12 20.44 -32.12
N GLN A 5 -11.14 19.68 -32.52
CA GLN A 5 -12.09 20.08 -33.56
C GLN A 5 -13.40 20.49 -32.86
N ALA A 6 -13.68 21.80 -32.83
CA ALA A 6 -14.92 22.32 -32.26
C ALA A 6 -16.05 22.20 -33.28
N SER A 7 -17.12 21.50 -32.91
CA SER A 7 -18.39 21.44 -33.66
C SER A 7 -19.53 21.53 -32.64
N SER A 8 -20.60 22.24 -32.98
CA SER A 8 -21.81 22.48 -32.15
C SER A 8 -22.22 21.30 -31.24
N ALA A 9 -22.59 21.56 -29.99
CA ALA A 9 -22.96 20.62 -28.91
C ALA A 9 -23.72 19.33 -29.33
N GLU A 10 -24.75 19.43 -30.18
CA GLU A 10 -25.51 18.24 -30.68
C GLU A 10 -24.66 17.27 -31.53
N ASN A 11 -23.59 17.75 -32.19
CA ASN A 11 -22.68 16.93 -32.99
C ASN A 11 -21.55 16.29 -32.16
N LEU A 12 -21.35 16.70 -30.90
CA LEU A 12 -20.31 16.17 -30.02
C LEU A 12 -20.80 15.00 -29.16
N ALA A 13 -22.07 14.98 -28.80
CA ALA A 13 -22.63 13.97 -27.89
C ALA A 13 -22.40 12.51 -28.37
N PRO A 14 -22.55 12.17 -29.67
CA PRO A 14 -22.14 10.84 -30.16
C PRO A 14 -20.64 10.56 -30.05
N GLY A 15 -19.80 11.60 -30.15
CA GLY A 15 -18.36 11.50 -29.91
C GLY A 15 -18.02 11.18 -28.45
N PHE A 16 -18.77 11.75 -27.50
CA PHE A 16 -18.65 11.43 -26.07
C PHE A 16 -19.00 9.97 -25.78
N ALA A 17 -20.06 9.45 -26.41
CA ALA A 17 -20.41 8.04 -26.30
C ALA A 17 -19.26 7.14 -26.79
N SER A 18 -18.69 7.46 -27.96
CA SER A 18 -17.54 6.72 -28.50
C SER A 18 -16.30 6.84 -27.62
N ALA A 19 -16.08 7.97 -26.95
CA ALA A 19 -14.97 8.15 -26.03
C ALA A 19 -15.11 7.29 -24.77
N MET A 20 -16.33 6.85 -24.43
CA MET A 20 -16.59 5.90 -23.35
C MET A 20 -16.66 4.45 -23.85
N ASP A 21 -16.27 4.16 -25.10
CA ASP A 21 -16.40 2.86 -25.76
C ASP A 21 -17.84 2.37 -25.99
N ILE A 22 -18.82 3.28 -26.01
CA ILE A 22 -20.18 2.92 -26.43
C ILE A 22 -20.19 2.72 -27.95
N ASP A 23 -20.48 1.50 -28.38
CA ASP A 23 -20.65 1.18 -29.79
C ASP A 23 -21.87 1.94 -30.36
N SER A 24 -21.65 2.69 -31.44
CA SER A 24 -22.67 3.52 -32.07
C SER A 24 -23.88 2.73 -32.59
N SER A 25 -23.76 1.41 -32.75
CA SER A 25 -24.89 0.54 -33.09
C SER A 25 -25.91 0.38 -31.94
N TYR A 26 -25.52 0.66 -30.70
CA TYR A 26 -26.42 0.65 -29.54
C TYR A 26 -26.91 2.05 -29.14
N LEU A 27 -26.36 3.10 -29.73
CA LEU A 27 -26.71 4.49 -29.42
C LEU A 27 -27.90 4.94 -30.27
N GLU A 28 -29.06 5.13 -29.63
CA GLU A 28 -30.26 5.66 -30.31
C GLU A 28 -30.31 7.18 -30.28
N ASN A 29 -29.90 7.79 -29.15
CA ASN A 29 -29.86 9.23 -28.99
C ASN A 29 -28.76 9.63 -28.01
N ALA A 30 -28.21 10.83 -28.18
CA ALA A 30 -27.24 11.43 -27.27
C ALA A 30 -27.56 12.91 -27.12
N VAL A 31 -27.76 13.37 -25.88
CA VAL A 31 -28.12 14.74 -25.56
C VAL A 31 -27.12 15.29 -24.55
N PHE A 32 -26.59 16.47 -24.84
CA PHE A 32 -25.73 17.23 -23.97
C PHE A 32 -26.31 18.63 -23.84
N ASP A 33 -26.78 18.98 -22.65
CA ASP A 33 -27.63 20.17 -22.42
C ASP A 33 -26.82 21.41 -21.97
N ASP A 34 -25.49 21.30 -21.91
CA ASP A 34 -24.62 22.30 -21.27
C ASP A 34 -23.57 22.92 -22.20
N ASN A 35 -22.73 23.79 -21.62
CA ASN A 35 -21.64 24.46 -22.33
C ASN A 35 -20.57 23.47 -22.79
N GLU A 36 -20.15 23.50 -24.07
CA GLU A 36 -19.13 22.59 -24.65
C GLU A 36 -17.79 22.59 -23.88
N ILE A 37 -17.53 23.61 -23.06
CA ILE A 37 -16.32 23.68 -22.25
C ILE A 37 -16.33 22.76 -21.03
N SER A 38 -17.49 22.31 -20.54
CA SER A 38 -17.61 21.46 -19.34
C SER A 38 -17.40 19.97 -19.62
N THR A 39 -17.15 19.61 -20.89
CA THR A 39 -16.80 18.25 -21.31
C THR A 39 -15.55 18.20 -22.17
N SER A 40 -14.85 17.06 -22.15
CA SER A 40 -13.67 16.85 -23.00
C SER A 40 -13.42 15.38 -23.32
N ILE A 41 -13.11 15.11 -24.59
CA ILE A 41 -12.54 13.83 -25.03
C ILE A 41 -11.03 13.93 -24.93
N VAL A 42 -10.43 13.07 -24.12
CA VAL A 42 -8.99 13.08 -23.86
C VAL A 42 -8.36 11.85 -24.49
N SER A 43 -7.22 12.02 -25.17
CA SER A 43 -6.47 10.93 -25.81
C SER A 43 -5.03 10.83 -25.30
N GLY A 44 -4.45 9.63 -25.37
CA GLY A 44 -2.99 9.45 -25.32
C GLY A 44 -2.31 9.72 -23.97
N ARG A 45 -3.05 9.70 -22.86
CA ARG A 45 -2.49 9.86 -21.51
C ARG A 45 -1.98 8.55 -20.92
N LYS A 46 -1.03 8.69 -19.99
CA LYS A 46 -0.49 7.60 -19.15
C LYS A 46 -0.68 7.99 -17.68
N GLY A 47 -0.74 7.03 -16.77
CA GLY A 47 -0.85 7.30 -15.34
C GLY A 47 -2.30 7.42 -14.85
N PHE A 48 -2.56 8.38 -13.95
CA PHE A 48 -3.83 8.52 -13.22
C PHE A 48 -5.07 8.62 -14.11
N LEU A 49 -4.97 9.36 -15.22
CA LEU A 49 -6.00 9.50 -16.26
C LEU A 49 -5.60 8.82 -17.57
N ALA A 50 -5.13 7.58 -17.53
CA ALA A 50 -4.96 6.78 -18.74
C ALA A 50 -6.32 6.18 -19.17
N PRO A 51 -6.61 6.10 -20.48
CA PRO A 51 -7.72 5.28 -20.97
C PRO A 51 -7.60 3.85 -20.43
N ILE A 52 -8.70 3.32 -19.91
CA ILE A 52 -8.90 1.94 -19.45
C ILE A 52 -9.10 1.03 -20.66
N GLN A 53 -9.87 1.51 -21.64
CA GLN A 53 -10.20 0.82 -22.87
C GLN A 53 -10.11 1.83 -24.03
N GLY A 54 -9.74 1.34 -25.22
CA GLY A 54 -9.49 2.21 -26.36
C GLY A 54 -8.30 3.17 -26.19
N ASP A 55 -8.33 4.26 -26.95
CA ASP A 55 -7.27 5.29 -26.98
C ASP A 55 -7.73 6.63 -26.36
N THR A 56 -8.99 6.71 -25.94
CA THR A 56 -9.68 7.92 -25.47
C THR A 56 -10.57 7.63 -24.28
N PHE A 57 -10.84 8.65 -23.47
CA PHE A 57 -11.87 8.63 -22.42
C PHE A 57 -12.60 9.98 -22.37
N LEU A 58 -13.70 10.04 -21.62
CA LEU A 58 -14.49 11.24 -21.42
C LEU A 58 -14.24 11.88 -20.04
N ILE A 59 -14.22 13.21 -19.99
CA ILE A 59 -14.37 13.97 -18.74
C ILE A 59 -15.61 14.86 -18.83
N ILE A 60 -16.33 14.94 -17.72
CA ILE A 60 -17.41 15.88 -17.47
C ILE A 60 -17.06 16.62 -16.17
N SER A 61 -17.22 17.94 -16.13
CA SER A 61 -16.86 18.80 -14.98
C SER A 61 -17.99 19.75 -14.61
N SER A 62 -18.10 20.15 -13.35
CA SER A 62 -18.91 21.31 -12.97
C SER A 62 -18.28 22.62 -13.44
N GLY A 63 -16.96 22.70 -13.61
CA GLY A 63 -16.25 23.81 -14.25
C GLY A 63 -15.88 23.57 -15.73
N THR A 64 -14.63 23.89 -16.09
CA THR A 64 -14.10 23.66 -17.45
C THR A 64 -13.37 22.30 -17.57
N ALA A 65 -13.74 21.45 -18.53
CA ALA A 65 -13.01 20.22 -18.84
C ALA A 65 -11.98 20.38 -19.97
N GLN A 66 -11.95 21.51 -20.68
CA GLN A 66 -11.07 21.72 -21.82
C GLN A 66 -9.65 22.20 -21.42
N PRO A 67 -8.58 21.57 -21.94
CA PRO A 67 -7.21 22.01 -21.69
C PRO A 67 -6.85 23.25 -22.53
N TYR A 68 -6.69 24.42 -21.93
CA TYR A 68 -6.27 25.62 -22.65
C TYR A 68 -4.78 25.49 -23.09
N ALA A 69 -4.58 25.10 -24.36
CA ALA A 69 -3.38 25.25 -25.18
C ALA A 69 -2.00 25.27 -24.47
N TYR A 70 -1.56 24.15 -23.89
CA TYR A 70 -0.14 23.89 -23.61
C TYR A 70 0.36 22.60 -24.29
N PRO A 71 1.65 22.52 -24.71
CA PRO A 71 2.18 21.39 -25.46
C PRO A 71 2.22 20.05 -24.68
N ASP A 72 1.97 20.08 -23.37
CA ASP A 72 2.15 18.95 -22.45
C ASP A 72 0.82 18.29 -21.98
N GLY A 73 -0.34 18.78 -22.45
CA GLY A 73 -1.60 18.03 -22.35
C GLY A 73 -2.23 17.87 -20.95
N TRP A 74 -2.06 18.83 -20.03
CA TRP A 74 -2.70 18.91 -18.70
C TRP A 74 -4.18 19.29 -18.78
N LEU A 75 -5.03 18.80 -17.86
CA LEU A 75 -6.44 19.20 -17.72
C LEU A 75 -6.43 20.32 -16.67
N GLY A 76 -6.78 21.53 -17.08
CA GLY A 76 -6.63 22.74 -16.27
C GLY A 76 -5.20 23.30 -16.28
N THR A 77 -5.08 24.63 -16.35
CA THR A 77 -3.81 25.34 -16.16
C THR A 77 -3.49 25.48 -14.68
N PRO A 78 -2.21 25.57 -14.26
CA PRO A 78 -1.82 25.92 -12.89
C PRO A 78 -2.11 27.39 -12.52
N GLU A 79 -2.78 28.15 -13.40
CA GLU A 79 -3.45 29.39 -13.04
C GLU A 79 -4.93 29.05 -12.78
N ASP A 80 -5.22 28.67 -11.53
CA ASP A 80 -6.41 28.97 -10.71
C ASP A 80 -7.81 29.05 -11.36
N SER A 81 -8.08 28.39 -12.48
CA SER A 81 -9.38 28.51 -13.15
C SER A 81 -9.69 27.27 -14.00
N LEU A 82 -10.02 26.15 -13.35
CA LEU A 82 -11.17 25.39 -13.86
C LEU A 82 -12.49 25.98 -13.36
N SER A 83 -12.46 26.76 -12.27
CA SER A 83 -13.60 27.52 -11.76
C SER A 83 -13.83 28.73 -12.64
N ALA A 84 -14.28 28.41 -13.85
CA ALA A 84 -14.70 29.38 -14.81
C ALA A 84 -16.22 29.27 -14.81
N TYR A 85 -16.87 30.30 -14.27
CA TYR A 85 -18.31 30.51 -14.33
C TYR A 85 -18.84 30.09 -15.71
N ASN A 86 -19.37 28.88 -15.82
CA ASN A 86 -19.67 28.28 -17.12
C ASN A 86 -21.12 28.54 -17.56
N ASN A 87 -21.87 29.26 -16.71
CA ASN A 87 -23.29 29.58 -16.82
C ASN A 87 -24.20 28.35 -16.87
N ASN A 88 -23.73 27.18 -16.41
CA ASN A 88 -24.58 26.01 -16.30
C ASN A 88 -25.71 26.26 -15.29
N PRO A 89 -26.88 25.64 -15.51
CA PRO A 89 -28.06 25.94 -14.70
C PRO A 89 -27.86 25.53 -13.24
N SER A 90 -28.01 26.49 -12.32
CA SER A 90 -28.28 26.18 -10.92
C SER A 90 -29.67 25.56 -10.82
N GLY A 91 -29.78 24.46 -10.08
CA GLY A 91 -31.01 23.66 -10.04
C GLY A 91 -31.16 22.87 -8.76
N THR A 92 -32.15 21.98 -8.73
CA THR A 92 -32.22 20.98 -7.66
C THR A 92 -31.27 19.84 -8.01
N GLY A 93 -30.21 19.66 -7.21
CA GLY A 93 -29.38 18.47 -7.32
C GLY A 93 -30.21 17.19 -7.15
N PRO A 94 -29.73 16.02 -7.63
CA PRO A 94 -30.48 14.76 -7.59
C PRO A 94 -30.84 14.26 -6.17
N LEU A 95 -30.35 14.91 -5.10
CA LEU A 95 -30.72 14.66 -3.71
C LEU A 95 -31.68 15.67 -3.07
N GLY A 96 -32.07 16.73 -3.78
CA GLY A 96 -32.70 17.90 -3.20
C GLY A 96 -31.70 18.79 -2.48
N GLY A 97 -31.86 20.11 -2.65
CA GLY A 97 -30.86 21.12 -2.31
C GLY A 97 -30.52 21.97 -3.53
N GLU A 98 -29.89 23.13 -3.32
CA GLU A 98 -29.40 23.99 -4.40
C GLU A 98 -28.09 23.38 -4.93
N GLY A 99 -28.10 22.90 -6.17
CA GLY A 99 -26.90 22.49 -6.89
C GLY A 99 -26.49 23.59 -7.88
N TYR A 100 -25.19 23.79 -8.00
CA TYR A 100 -24.58 24.81 -8.85
C TYR A 100 -23.76 24.14 -9.96
N GLU A 101 -23.59 24.88 -11.07
CA GLU A 101 -22.86 24.46 -12.28
C GLU A 101 -23.06 23.00 -12.75
N ILE A 102 -24.31 22.51 -12.68
CA ILE A 102 -24.62 21.11 -12.98
C ILE A 102 -24.38 20.81 -14.46
N THR A 103 -23.50 19.85 -14.76
CA THR A 103 -23.32 19.29 -16.10
C THR A 103 -24.00 17.93 -16.23
N THR A 104 -24.82 17.77 -17.28
CA THR A 104 -25.62 16.58 -17.60
C THR A 104 -25.32 16.06 -19.01
N LEU A 105 -25.00 14.77 -19.11
CA LEU A 105 -24.86 14.05 -20.37
C LEU A 105 -25.79 12.84 -20.39
N SER A 106 -26.67 12.77 -21.39
CA SER A 106 -27.68 11.72 -21.52
C SER A 106 -27.46 10.88 -22.78
N PHE A 107 -27.52 9.56 -22.63
CA PHE A 107 -27.55 8.61 -23.73
C PHE A 107 -28.81 7.76 -23.65
N THR A 108 -29.56 7.68 -24.75
CA THR A 108 -30.59 6.66 -24.95
C THR A 108 -29.95 5.48 -25.67
N LEU A 109 -29.87 4.34 -24.99
CA LEU A 109 -29.19 3.15 -25.48
C LEU A 109 -30.16 2.00 -25.66
N ARG A 110 -29.94 1.18 -26.69
CA ARG A 110 -30.63 -0.10 -26.88
C ARG A 110 -29.71 -1.26 -26.55
N ALA A 111 -30.06 -2.04 -25.53
CA ALA A 111 -29.33 -3.21 -25.12
C ALA A 111 -29.27 -4.26 -26.25
N PRO A 112 -28.13 -4.93 -26.48
CA PRO A 112 -28.10 -6.15 -27.25
C PRO A 112 -29.04 -7.20 -26.67
N GLU A 113 -29.63 -8.06 -27.51
CA GLU A 113 -30.56 -9.12 -27.08
C GLU A 113 -29.96 -10.11 -26.06
N TRP A 114 -28.63 -10.22 -26.00
CA TRP A 114 -27.91 -11.12 -25.09
C TRP A 114 -27.47 -10.47 -23.77
N ALA A 115 -27.57 -9.14 -23.66
CA ALA A 115 -27.04 -8.41 -22.52
C ALA A 115 -27.99 -8.53 -21.32
N ASN A 116 -27.43 -8.88 -20.17
CA ASN A 116 -28.13 -8.95 -18.88
C ASN A 116 -27.59 -7.90 -17.88
N SER A 117 -26.50 -7.23 -18.22
CA SER A 117 -25.94 -6.11 -17.44
C SER A 117 -25.13 -5.15 -18.32
N LEU A 118 -24.96 -3.93 -17.84
CA LEU A 118 -23.99 -2.96 -18.34
C LEU A 118 -22.99 -2.58 -17.24
N SER A 119 -21.82 -2.10 -17.64
CA SER A 119 -20.83 -1.52 -16.74
C SER A 119 -20.01 -0.42 -17.40
N PHE A 120 -19.46 0.48 -16.58
CA PHE A 120 -18.48 1.49 -17.00
C PHE A 120 -17.54 1.80 -15.84
N ASN A 121 -16.37 2.36 -16.16
CA ASN A 121 -15.37 2.80 -15.21
C ASN A 121 -15.44 4.31 -14.99
N PHE A 122 -15.20 4.74 -13.76
CA PHE A 122 -15.17 6.17 -13.44
C PHE A 122 -14.21 6.55 -12.30
N ARG A 123 -13.85 7.83 -12.23
CA ARG A 123 -13.25 8.49 -11.06
C ARG A 123 -13.91 9.83 -10.85
N PHE A 124 -14.46 10.07 -9.67
CA PHE A 124 -14.86 11.40 -9.21
C PHE A 124 -13.66 12.12 -8.59
N MET A 125 -13.49 13.41 -8.90
CA MET A 125 -12.41 14.31 -8.50
C MET A 125 -13.01 15.63 -8.04
N SER A 126 -12.44 16.27 -7.02
CA SER A 126 -12.95 17.53 -6.45
C SER A 126 -11.82 18.37 -5.88
N GLU A 127 -11.97 19.69 -5.97
CA GLU A 127 -11.14 20.69 -5.28
C GLU A 127 -11.56 20.89 -3.81
N GLU A 128 -12.78 20.49 -3.41
CA GLU A 128 -13.26 20.66 -2.04
C GLU A 128 -12.59 19.73 -1.01
N TYR A 129 -11.92 18.68 -1.47
CA TYR A 129 -11.27 17.71 -0.60
C TYR A 129 -9.79 18.05 -0.36
N PRO A 130 -9.25 17.93 0.88
CA PRO A 130 -9.91 17.47 2.11
C PRO A 130 -10.55 18.58 2.95
N GLU A 131 -10.42 19.85 2.55
CA GLU A 131 -10.75 21.01 3.38
C GLU A 131 -12.22 21.05 3.84
N TYR A 132 -13.13 20.56 3.00
CA TYR A 132 -14.57 20.66 3.22
C TYR A 132 -15.28 19.32 3.45
N VAL A 133 -14.53 18.29 3.84
CA VAL A 133 -15.13 17.02 4.30
C VAL A 133 -15.98 17.27 5.55
N ASP A 134 -17.19 16.72 5.54
CA ASP A 134 -18.27 16.90 6.52
C ASP A 134 -18.76 18.35 6.68
N ASP A 135 -18.53 19.22 5.69
CA ASP A 135 -19.05 20.60 5.64
C ASP A 135 -20.33 20.71 4.77
N GLU A 136 -20.83 21.93 4.52
CA GLU A 136 -21.99 22.19 3.65
C GLU A 136 -21.67 22.03 2.15
N PHE A 137 -20.41 22.27 1.80
CA PHE A 137 -19.78 22.11 0.49
C PHE A 137 -19.64 20.61 0.15
N ASN A 138 -20.41 20.13 -0.82
CA ASN A 138 -20.64 18.68 -1.05
C ASN A 138 -20.86 18.31 -2.51
N ASP A 139 -19.92 18.68 -3.37
CA ASP A 139 -20.00 18.34 -4.80
C ASP A 139 -20.27 16.85 -5.03
N PHE A 140 -20.99 16.55 -6.11
CA PHE A 140 -21.46 15.20 -6.35
C PHE A 140 -21.24 14.69 -7.77
N PHE A 141 -21.23 13.37 -7.87
CA PHE A 141 -21.42 12.64 -9.12
C PHE A 141 -22.58 11.65 -8.97
N SER A 142 -23.43 11.58 -9.99
CA SER A 142 -24.53 10.62 -10.09
C SER A 142 -24.64 10.07 -11.50
N CYS A 143 -25.17 8.86 -11.61
CA CYS A 143 -25.47 8.22 -12.87
C CYS A 143 -26.85 7.61 -12.76
N LEU A 144 -27.81 8.08 -13.55
CA LEU A 144 -29.18 7.62 -13.54
C LEU A 144 -29.41 6.60 -14.67
N LEU A 145 -30.06 5.49 -14.34
CA LEU A 145 -30.63 4.54 -15.29
C LEU A 145 -32.16 4.65 -15.20
N ASP A 146 -32.80 5.09 -16.28
CA ASP A 146 -34.25 5.37 -16.32
C ASP A 146 -34.75 6.24 -15.13
N GLY A 147 -33.91 7.20 -14.72
CA GLY A 147 -34.18 8.13 -13.62
C GLY A 147 -33.76 7.66 -12.23
N GLU A 148 -33.30 6.41 -12.08
CA GLU A 148 -32.83 5.87 -10.80
C GLU A 148 -31.30 5.89 -10.70
N ASN A 149 -30.74 6.42 -9.61
CA ASN A 149 -29.29 6.46 -9.45
C ASN A 149 -28.69 5.05 -9.29
N ILE A 150 -27.61 4.76 -10.01
CA ILE A 150 -26.94 3.45 -10.03
C ILE A 150 -25.52 3.47 -9.45
N VAL A 151 -25.01 4.63 -9.03
CA VAL A 151 -23.68 4.76 -8.41
C VAL A 151 -23.77 5.18 -6.96
N PHE A 152 -23.13 4.41 -6.09
CA PHE A 152 -23.21 4.60 -4.64
C PHE A 152 -21.87 4.32 -3.96
N ASP A 153 -21.62 4.95 -2.83
CA ASP A 153 -20.54 4.60 -1.90
C ASP A 153 -20.81 3.24 -1.23
N THR A 154 -19.87 2.72 -0.43
CA THR A 154 -20.11 1.40 0.21
C THR A 154 -21.17 1.43 1.32
N GLN A 155 -21.71 2.59 1.67
CA GLN A 155 -22.79 2.78 2.64
C GLN A 155 -24.15 2.98 1.95
N GLY A 156 -24.20 2.94 0.62
CA GLY A 156 -25.41 3.19 -0.17
C GLY A 156 -25.77 4.67 -0.26
N LYS A 157 -24.85 5.58 0.05
CA LYS A 157 -24.98 7.03 -0.20
C LYS A 157 -24.50 7.36 -1.60
N ILE A 158 -24.85 8.52 -2.12
CA ILE A 158 -24.32 8.99 -3.41
C ILE A 158 -22.80 9.18 -3.36
N ILE A 159 -22.19 9.30 -4.54
CA ILE A 159 -20.82 9.76 -4.64
C ILE A 159 -20.81 11.28 -4.49
N ASN A 160 -20.27 11.77 -3.38
CA ASN A 160 -20.01 13.19 -3.13
C ASN A 160 -18.67 13.38 -2.41
N VAL A 161 -18.27 14.58 -2.02
CA VAL A 161 -17.00 14.84 -1.29
C VAL A 161 -16.84 13.98 -0.02
N ASN A 162 -17.95 13.61 0.61
CA ASN A 162 -17.99 12.75 1.81
C ASN A 162 -17.99 11.24 1.54
N ASN A 163 -17.86 10.81 0.28
CA ASN A 163 -17.85 9.39 -0.06
C ASN A 163 -16.61 8.68 0.49
N ASN A 164 -16.72 7.38 0.73
CA ASN A 164 -15.64 6.59 1.32
C ASN A 164 -14.65 5.97 0.32
N PHE A 165 -14.73 6.37 -0.95
CA PHE A 165 -13.80 5.97 -2.02
C PHE A 165 -12.74 7.03 -2.33
N PHE A 166 -12.89 8.27 -1.83
CA PHE A 166 -11.78 9.24 -1.85
C PHE A 166 -10.58 8.64 -1.15
N ASP A 167 -9.45 8.61 -1.87
CA ASP A 167 -8.18 8.18 -1.31
C ASP A 167 -7.25 9.40 -1.32
N PRO A 168 -6.97 10.01 -0.15
CA PRO A 168 -6.08 11.17 -0.06
C PRO A 168 -4.65 10.87 -0.52
N ASN A 169 -4.35 9.60 -0.79
CA ASN A 169 -3.05 9.15 -1.21
C ASN A 169 -2.92 8.94 -2.72
N ILE A 170 -3.99 9.18 -3.49
CA ILE A 170 -3.94 9.21 -4.95
C ILE A 170 -3.46 10.59 -5.38
N SER A 171 -2.34 10.63 -6.12
CA SER A 171 -1.96 11.84 -6.84
C SER A 171 -2.88 12.01 -8.05
N THR A 172 -3.52 13.17 -8.13
CA THR A 172 -4.35 13.64 -9.25
C THR A 172 -3.48 14.23 -10.36
N GLU A 173 -2.33 13.58 -10.65
CA GLU A 173 -1.33 14.05 -11.62
C GLU A 173 -1.98 14.30 -13.00
N GLY A 174 -1.67 15.47 -13.58
CA GLY A 174 -2.27 15.88 -14.85
C GLY A 174 -3.63 16.58 -14.71
N THR A 175 -4.06 16.90 -13.49
CA THR A 175 -5.29 17.65 -13.18
C THR A 175 -5.03 18.73 -12.12
N VAL A 176 -6.01 19.63 -11.92
CA VAL A 176 -5.99 20.66 -10.86
C VAL A 176 -6.70 20.24 -9.57
N PHE A 177 -7.47 19.14 -9.60
CA PHE A 177 -8.27 18.69 -8.44
C PHE A 177 -7.40 18.24 -7.27
N ASN A 178 -7.84 18.57 -6.06
CA ASN A 178 -7.09 18.28 -4.83
C ASN A 178 -7.12 16.80 -4.44
N ALA A 179 -8.20 16.08 -4.76
CA ALA A 179 -8.26 14.63 -4.59
C ALA A 179 -9.17 13.93 -5.60
N ALA A 180 -9.12 12.59 -5.55
CA ALA A 180 -9.98 11.73 -6.35
C ALA A 180 -10.37 10.45 -5.60
N THR A 181 -11.46 9.86 -6.07
CA THR A 181 -11.76 8.45 -5.83
C THR A 181 -10.72 7.53 -6.50
N ILE A 182 -10.53 6.35 -5.92
CA ILE A 182 -9.93 5.20 -6.62
C ILE A 182 -10.69 4.93 -7.95
N LEU A 183 -10.10 4.15 -8.86
CA LEU A 183 -10.84 3.75 -10.06
C LEU A 183 -12.01 2.87 -9.63
N LEU A 184 -13.21 3.29 -9.97
CA LEU A 184 -14.44 2.57 -9.67
C LEU A 184 -15.00 1.95 -10.96
N LYS A 185 -15.76 0.87 -10.78
CA LYS A 185 -16.58 0.25 -11.81
C LYS A 185 -18.01 0.20 -11.33
N ALA A 186 -18.89 0.89 -12.05
CA ALA A 186 -20.33 0.77 -11.90
C ALA A 186 -20.80 -0.44 -12.73
N LYS A 187 -21.68 -1.27 -12.18
CA LYS A 187 -22.33 -2.38 -12.90
C LYS A 187 -23.78 -2.50 -12.44
N VAL A 188 -24.70 -2.59 -13.40
CA VAL A 188 -26.14 -2.69 -13.13
C VAL A 188 -26.80 -3.70 -14.08
N GLY A 189 -27.81 -4.42 -13.58
CA GLY A 189 -28.62 -5.33 -14.38
C GLY A 189 -29.53 -4.59 -15.35
N ILE A 190 -29.70 -5.14 -16.55
CA ILE A 190 -30.62 -4.64 -17.59
C ILE A 190 -31.28 -5.82 -18.30
N ASP A 191 -32.38 -5.56 -19.01
CA ASP A 191 -33.04 -6.55 -19.85
C ASP A 191 -32.53 -6.46 -21.30
N GLY A 192 -32.10 -7.59 -21.87
CA GLY A 192 -31.64 -7.64 -23.27
C GLY A 192 -32.72 -7.16 -24.25
N GLY A 193 -32.32 -6.36 -25.23
CA GLY A 193 -33.21 -5.79 -26.25
C GLY A 193 -34.03 -4.57 -25.82
N SER A 194 -33.98 -4.17 -24.54
CA SER A 194 -34.65 -2.98 -24.03
C SER A 194 -33.96 -1.68 -24.45
N THR A 195 -34.72 -0.58 -24.44
CA THR A 195 -34.20 0.78 -24.57
C THR A 195 -34.27 1.45 -23.21
N PHE A 196 -33.21 2.12 -22.79
CA PHE A 196 -33.10 2.80 -21.50
C PHE A 196 -32.29 4.09 -21.63
N ASP A 197 -32.52 5.02 -20.70
CA ASP A 197 -31.76 6.26 -20.60
C ASP A 197 -30.66 6.14 -19.54
N LEU A 198 -29.42 6.48 -19.92
CA LEU A 198 -28.26 6.54 -19.06
C LEU A 198 -27.75 7.98 -18.97
N ILE A 199 -27.87 8.58 -17.78
CA ILE A 199 -27.64 10.01 -17.57
C ILE A 199 -26.52 10.22 -16.56
N PHE A 200 -25.45 10.90 -16.94
CA PHE A 200 -24.34 11.27 -16.07
C PHE A 200 -24.49 12.71 -15.61
N ILE A 201 -24.33 12.94 -14.30
CA ILE A 201 -24.54 14.25 -13.69
C ILE A 201 -23.39 14.54 -12.72
N VAL A 202 -22.76 15.71 -12.87
CA VAL A 202 -21.78 16.27 -11.94
C VAL A 202 -22.16 17.70 -11.62
N GLY A 203 -21.95 18.17 -10.40
CA GLY A 203 -22.31 19.52 -10.00
C GLY A 203 -21.86 19.85 -8.59
N ASP A 204 -21.81 21.15 -8.30
CA ASP A 204 -21.38 21.68 -7.01
C ASP A 204 -22.55 21.81 -6.04
N VAL A 205 -22.26 21.81 -4.75
CA VAL A 205 -23.27 21.97 -3.69
C VAL A 205 -22.77 22.94 -2.65
N GLY A 206 -23.55 23.98 -2.36
CA GLY A 206 -23.19 25.01 -1.38
C GLY A 206 -22.84 26.33 -2.05
N ASP A 207 -21.88 26.31 -2.99
CA ASP A 207 -21.51 27.43 -3.86
C ASP A 207 -21.00 26.93 -5.24
N ASP A 208 -20.47 27.85 -6.06
CA ASP A 208 -19.87 27.65 -7.38
C ASP A 208 -18.38 28.04 -7.43
N ASP A 209 -17.68 28.07 -6.28
CA ASP A 209 -16.31 28.59 -6.21
C ASP A 209 -15.24 27.53 -6.55
N LEU A 210 -15.49 26.26 -6.21
CA LEU A 210 -14.59 25.12 -6.43
C LEU A 210 -15.27 24.04 -7.26
N ASP A 211 -14.54 23.46 -8.22
CA ASP A 211 -15.14 22.47 -9.12
C ASP A 211 -14.87 21.02 -8.72
N SER A 212 -15.68 20.19 -9.35
CA SER A 212 -15.53 18.76 -9.44
C SER A 212 -15.56 18.25 -10.88
N ALA A 213 -15.03 17.05 -11.08
CA ALA A 213 -15.08 16.36 -12.35
C ALA A 213 -15.19 14.85 -12.21
N VAL A 214 -15.70 14.22 -13.26
CA VAL A 214 -15.75 12.78 -13.39
C VAL A 214 -15.04 12.35 -14.68
N PHE A 215 -14.09 11.43 -14.52
CA PHE A 215 -13.54 10.61 -15.60
C PHE A 215 -14.50 9.46 -15.88
N LEU A 216 -14.80 9.16 -17.15
CA LEU A 216 -15.71 8.10 -17.60
C LEU A 216 -15.11 7.32 -18.77
N ASP A 217 -15.12 5.98 -18.68
CA ASP A 217 -14.50 5.12 -19.68
C ASP A 217 -15.01 3.65 -19.65
N ASN A 218 -14.62 2.82 -20.63
CA ASN A 218 -14.80 1.37 -20.66
C ASN A 218 -16.25 0.90 -20.45
N PHE A 219 -17.18 1.55 -21.15
CA PHE A 219 -18.56 1.08 -21.21
C PHE A 219 -18.63 -0.29 -21.88
N SER A 220 -19.39 -1.21 -21.30
CA SER A 220 -19.58 -2.54 -21.87
C SER A 220 -20.86 -3.20 -21.40
N PHE A 221 -21.46 -3.98 -22.30
CA PHE A 221 -22.52 -4.94 -21.97
C PHE A 221 -21.92 -6.30 -21.59
N SER A 222 -22.59 -7.02 -20.68
CA SER A 222 -22.26 -8.40 -20.30
C SER A 222 -23.51 -9.28 -20.29
N GLY A 223 -23.34 -10.57 -20.60
CA GLY A 223 -24.37 -11.60 -20.42
C GLY A 223 -24.52 -12.08 -18.98
N ASP A 224 -23.72 -11.56 -18.04
CA ASP A 224 -23.86 -11.88 -16.62
C ASP A 224 -25.12 -11.23 -16.04
N GLU A 225 -25.91 -11.99 -15.30
CA GLU A 225 -27.00 -11.45 -14.50
C GLU A 225 -26.46 -10.72 -13.26
N VAL A 226 -27.03 -9.56 -12.95
CA VAL A 226 -26.70 -8.76 -11.76
C VAL A 226 -27.99 -8.34 -11.07
N SER A 227 -28.07 -8.57 -9.76
CA SER A 227 -29.19 -8.09 -8.95
C SER A 227 -28.92 -6.67 -8.47
N GLY A 228 -29.56 -5.69 -9.10
CA GLY A 228 -29.44 -4.26 -8.76
C GLY A 228 -28.17 -3.61 -9.31
N SER A 229 -27.82 -2.44 -8.77
CA SER A 229 -26.61 -1.70 -9.12
C SER A 229 -25.50 -1.94 -8.10
N THR A 230 -24.25 -1.91 -8.57
CA THR A 230 -23.06 -2.07 -7.75
C THR A 230 -22.01 -1.07 -8.19
N THR A 231 -21.27 -0.51 -7.23
CA THR A 231 -20.10 0.33 -7.47
C THR A 231 -18.96 -0.26 -6.66
N VAL A 232 -17.91 -0.72 -7.35
CA VAL A 232 -16.80 -1.41 -6.71
C VAL A 232 -15.45 -0.90 -7.23
N PRO A 233 -14.38 -0.98 -6.44
CA PRO A 233 -13.02 -0.71 -6.92
C PRO A 233 -12.67 -1.57 -8.14
N ASP A 234 -12.14 -0.95 -9.20
CA ASP A 234 -11.56 -1.65 -10.33
C ASP A 234 -10.03 -1.77 -10.16
N SER A 235 -9.55 -3.01 -10.17
CA SER A 235 -8.15 -3.34 -9.95
C SER A 235 -7.31 -3.41 -11.24
N SER A 236 -7.93 -3.21 -12.42
CA SER A 236 -7.23 -3.21 -13.73
C SER A 236 -6.14 -2.14 -13.83
N VAL A 237 -6.26 -1.02 -13.10
CA VAL A 237 -5.25 0.06 -13.03
C VAL A 237 -4.42 0.03 -11.74
N TYR A 238 -4.62 -0.96 -10.85
CA TYR A 238 -3.82 -1.11 -9.62
C TYR A 238 -2.34 -1.44 -9.88
N ASN A 239 -1.91 -1.44 -11.14
CA ASN A 239 -0.67 -2.04 -11.60
C ASN A 239 0.37 -1.05 -12.15
N ASP A 240 0.41 0.23 -11.72
CA ASP A 240 1.68 0.99 -11.82
C ASP A 240 1.86 2.23 -10.90
N SER A 241 0.83 2.78 -10.25
CA SER A 241 0.95 4.07 -9.52
C SER A 241 0.83 4.02 -7.99
N ASN A 242 0.42 2.88 -7.38
CA ASN A 242 0.21 2.78 -5.92
C ASN A 242 1.49 2.63 -5.07
N ARG A 243 2.61 3.18 -5.55
CA ARG A 243 3.80 3.37 -4.72
C ARG A 243 3.80 4.74 -4.03
N GLU A 244 3.04 5.75 -4.44
CA GLU A 244 3.16 7.06 -3.79
C GLU A 244 2.34 7.22 -2.50
N ALA A 245 1.42 6.30 -2.22
CA ALA A 245 0.45 6.40 -1.13
C ALA A 245 0.95 6.13 0.30
N ARG A 246 2.26 5.99 0.50
CA ARG A 246 2.83 5.71 1.84
C ARG A 246 3.47 6.95 2.49
N SER A 247 3.24 8.13 1.91
CA SER A 247 3.99 9.36 2.22
C SER A 247 3.32 10.26 3.27
N LEU A 248 1.99 10.35 3.38
CA LEU A 248 1.36 11.37 4.24
C LEU A 248 1.09 10.93 5.69
N SER A 249 0.84 9.65 5.97
CA SER A 249 0.75 9.16 7.36
C SER A 249 2.13 9.02 8.04
N VAL A 250 3.21 9.02 7.25
CA VAL A 250 4.59 8.91 7.74
C VAL A 250 5.22 10.28 7.98
N ILE A 251 4.85 11.34 7.23
CA ILE A 251 5.42 12.68 7.44
C ILE A 251 4.97 13.28 8.79
N GLY A 252 3.75 13.00 9.24
CA GLY A 252 3.32 13.33 10.62
C GLY A 252 4.12 12.60 11.72
N ALA A 253 4.76 11.47 11.39
CA ALA A 253 5.62 10.71 12.31
C ALA A 253 7.14 10.94 12.09
N VAL A 254 7.54 11.51 10.95
CA VAL A 254 8.96 11.61 10.51
C VAL A 254 9.48 13.06 10.48
N GLY A 255 8.63 14.07 10.75
CA GLY A 255 9.04 15.45 11.04
C GLY A 255 9.96 15.65 12.26
N ILE A 256 10.45 14.56 12.88
CA ILE A 256 11.51 14.56 13.90
C ILE A 256 12.59 13.54 13.52
N GLY A 257 13.17 13.73 12.34
CA GLY A 257 14.43 13.11 11.94
C GLY A 257 15.56 13.55 12.85
N VAL A 258 15.73 12.84 13.97
CA VAL A 258 16.90 12.68 14.88
C VAL A 258 16.46 12.20 16.28
N THR A 259 15.15 12.18 16.61
CA THR A 259 14.68 11.83 17.97
C THR A 259 13.61 10.74 18.06
N ALA A 260 13.11 10.19 16.94
CA ALA A 260 11.96 9.26 16.98
C ALA A 260 12.27 7.81 17.44
N ALA A 261 13.49 7.29 17.22
CA ALA A 261 13.84 5.93 17.66
C ALA A 261 13.84 5.77 19.19
N THR A 262 13.96 6.89 19.93
CA THR A 262 13.84 6.93 21.40
C THR A 262 12.41 7.25 21.83
N VAL A 263 11.68 8.11 21.13
CA VAL A 263 10.32 8.54 21.53
C VAL A 263 9.28 7.42 21.44
N ILE A 264 9.35 6.54 20.43
CA ILE A 264 8.37 5.43 20.28
C ILE A 264 8.40 4.48 21.48
N VAL A 265 9.56 4.24 22.11
CA VAL A 265 9.67 3.28 23.23
C VAL A 265 9.55 3.95 24.60
N THR A 266 9.95 5.23 24.75
CA THR A 266 9.92 5.90 26.06
C THR A 266 8.55 6.49 26.40
N VAL A 267 7.73 6.86 25.40
CA VAL A 267 6.38 7.39 25.60
C VAL A 267 5.32 6.29 25.61
N LEU A 268 5.43 5.30 24.70
CA LEU A 268 4.44 4.21 24.62
C LEU A 268 4.75 3.04 25.56
N GLY A 269 5.99 2.86 26.03
CA GLY A 269 6.35 1.74 26.90
C GLY A 269 5.46 1.62 28.15
N PRO A 270 5.25 2.71 28.92
CA PRO A 270 4.34 2.72 30.07
C PRO A 270 2.85 2.62 29.70
N ALA A 271 2.41 3.26 28.61
CA ALA A 271 1.01 3.24 28.14
C ALA A 271 0.60 1.87 27.60
N ILE A 272 1.48 1.20 26.86
CA ILE A 272 1.34 -0.20 26.43
C ILE A 272 1.33 -1.12 27.65
N ASN A 273 2.14 -0.86 28.67
CA ASN A 273 2.15 -1.65 29.91
C ASN A 273 0.82 -1.52 30.67
N ALA A 274 0.22 -0.32 30.70
CA ALA A 274 -1.10 -0.08 31.28
C ALA A 274 -2.23 -0.73 30.47
N ALA A 275 -2.17 -0.66 29.13
CA ALA A 275 -3.13 -1.30 28.22
C ALA A 275 -3.05 -2.84 28.27
N ILE A 276 -1.86 -3.41 28.48
CA ILE A 276 -1.67 -4.86 28.68
C ILE A 276 -2.26 -5.32 30.02
N MET A 277 -2.21 -4.46 31.05
CA MET A 277 -2.79 -4.78 32.36
C MET A 277 -4.32 -4.60 32.43
N SER A 278 -4.91 -3.86 31.49
CA SER A 278 -6.36 -3.63 31.40
C SER A 278 -7.12 -4.64 30.52
N LEU A 279 -6.41 -5.43 29.71
CA LEU A 279 -7.01 -6.52 28.94
C LEU A 279 -7.39 -7.71 29.86
N PRO A 280 -8.60 -8.29 29.74
CA PRO A 280 -8.99 -9.47 30.50
C PRO A 280 -8.30 -10.72 29.93
N ILE A 281 -7.03 -10.90 30.28
CA ILE A 281 -6.19 -11.99 29.75
C ILE A 281 -6.34 -13.26 30.61
N PRO A 282 -6.62 -14.44 30.02
CA PRO A 282 -6.71 -15.72 30.74
C PRO A 282 -5.45 -16.06 31.55
N SER A 283 -5.62 -16.68 32.72
CA SER A 283 -4.55 -16.98 33.69
C SER A 283 -3.41 -17.84 33.13
N GLN A 284 -3.70 -18.70 32.16
CA GLN A 284 -2.71 -19.53 31.45
C GLN A 284 -1.77 -18.67 30.59
N LEU A 285 -2.28 -17.65 29.88
CA LEU A 285 -1.46 -16.72 29.11
C LEU A 285 -0.61 -15.84 30.04
N ARG A 286 -1.10 -15.51 31.25
CA ARG A 286 -0.34 -14.77 32.28
C ARG A 286 0.94 -15.47 32.75
N SER A 287 0.99 -16.81 32.68
CA SER A 287 2.20 -17.60 32.98
C SER A 287 3.17 -17.70 31.81
N PHE A 288 2.65 -17.73 30.58
CA PHE A 288 3.41 -17.59 29.33
C PHE A 288 4.05 -16.19 29.19
N LEU A 289 3.38 -15.15 29.71
CA LEU A 289 3.81 -13.75 29.78
C LEU A 289 4.83 -13.45 30.92
N LYS A 290 5.34 -14.42 31.69
CA LYS A 290 6.31 -14.14 32.77
C LYS A 290 7.79 -14.17 32.33
N PHE A 291 8.09 -14.48 31.07
CA PHE A 291 9.46 -14.67 30.58
C PHE A 291 10.01 -13.43 29.83
N TYR A 292 9.98 -12.27 30.46
CA TYR A 292 10.43 -11.01 29.84
C TYR A 292 11.72 -10.49 30.48
N GLY A 293 12.84 -10.63 29.75
CA GLY A 293 14.11 -10.00 30.14
C GLY A 293 15.38 -10.87 30.10
N ALA A 294 15.35 -12.07 29.50
CA ALA A 294 16.56 -12.89 29.39
C ALA A 294 17.58 -12.30 28.39
N SER A 295 18.87 -12.41 28.71
CA SER A 295 19.97 -11.90 27.88
C SER A 295 20.08 -12.66 26.55
N LEU A 296 20.35 -11.93 25.47
CA LEU A 296 20.57 -12.49 24.12
C LEU A 296 21.69 -13.53 24.08
N PHE A 297 22.77 -13.27 24.83
CA PHE A 297 23.86 -14.19 25.04
C PHE A 297 23.83 -14.69 26.48
N GLN A 298 23.86 -16.01 26.65
CA GLN A 298 23.93 -16.66 27.96
C GLN A 298 25.24 -17.43 28.08
N LYS A 299 25.98 -17.18 29.16
CA LYS A 299 27.21 -17.92 29.49
C LYS A 299 26.84 -19.31 30.00
N VAL A 300 27.46 -20.35 29.44
CA VAL A 300 27.18 -21.76 29.77
C VAL A 300 28.51 -22.51 29.95
N ASP A 301 28.56 -23.42 30.91
CA ASP A 301 29.75 -24.23 31.20
C ASP A 301 30.11 -25.21 30.07
N LYS A 302 31.39 -25.59 29.98
CA LYS A 302 31.92 -26.49 28.93
C LYS A 302 31.15 -27.81 28.80
N VAL A 303 30.71 -28.40 29.92
CA VAL A 303 29.97 -29.67 29.94
C VAL A 303 28.58 -29.48 29.31
N LYS A 304 27.88 -28.43 29.71
CA LYS A 304 26.54 -28.11 29.21
C LYS A 304 26.57 -27.63 27.75
N LEU A 305 27.64 -26.97 27.31
CA LEU A 305 27.84 -26.62 25.91
C LEU A 305 28.07 -27.86 25.03
N LYS A 306 28.91 -28.82 25.46
CA LYS A 306 29.12 -30.09 24.74
C LYS A 306 27.85 -30.92 24.59
N THR A 307 26.93 -30.85 25.55
CA THR A 307 25.62 -31.51 25.42
C THR A 307 24.71 -30.80 24.43
N LEU A 308 24.81 -29.47 24.31
CA LEU A 308 24.03 -28.67 23.37
C LEU A 308 24.57 -28.79 21.94
N GLU A 309 25.87 -28.91 21.74
CA GLU A 309 26.48 -29.15 20.41
C GLU A 309 26.03 -30.47 19.77
N LYS A 310 25.59 -31.44 20.58
CA LYS A 310 25.03 -32.71 20.09
C LYS A 310 23.53 -32.63 19.76
N ALA A 311 22.87 -31.51 20.05
CA ALA A 311 21.47 -31.32 19.72
C ALA A 311 21.28 -31.21 18.19
N PRO A 312 20.11 -31.61 17.66
CA PRO A 312 19.83 -31.47 16.23
C PRO A 312 19.92 -30.01 15.79
N PHE A 313 20.27 -29.79 14.52
CA PHE A 313 20.42 -28.46 13.93
C PHE A 313 19.17 -27.57 14.12
N ILE A 314 17.98 -28.16 14.08
CA ILE A 314 16.72 -27.52 14.45
C ILE A 314 15.94 -28.51 15.34
N THR A 315 15.52 -28.05 16.51
CA THR A 315 14.70 -28.83 17.45
C THR A 315 13.21 -28.77 17.09
N LYS A 316 12.40 -29.73 17.58
CA LYS A 316 10.94 -29.72 17.34
C LYS A 316 10.28 -28.43 17.83
N ASP A 317 10.69 -27.93 19.00
CA ASP A 317 10.19 -26.67 19.56
C ASP A 317 10.51 -25.46 18.66
N GLU A 318 11.70 -25.45 18.04
CA GLU A 318 12.10 -24.41 17.10
C GLU A 318 11.28 -24.45 15.82
N LEU A 319 10.96 -25.65 15.30
CA LEU A 319 10.06 -25.79 14.14
C LEU A 319 8.66 -25.26 14.45
N ILE A 320 8.11 -25.55 15.63
CA ILE A 320 6.80 -25.05 16.05
C ILE A 320 6.85 -23.52 16.17
N ALA A 321 7.86 -22.97 16.84
CA ALA A 321 8.05 -21.53 16.96
C ALA A 321 8.21 -20.85 15.59
N LEU A 322 8.94 -21.47 14.66
CA LEU A 322 9.13 -20.99 13.31
C LEU A 322 7.81 -20.98 12.52
N GLY A 323 7.05 -22.06 12.58
CA GLY A 323 5.74 -22.16 11.95
C GLY A 323 4.78 -21.07 12.42
N ILE A 324 4.66 -20.89 13.75
CA ILE A 324 3.83 -19.81 14.33
C ILE A 324 4.32 -18.44 13.87
N SER A 325 5.63 -18.20 13.85
CA SER A 325 6.20 -16.95 13.37
C SER A 325 5.87 -16.71 11.89
N ILE A 326 6.02 -17.72 11.03
CA ILE A 326 5.72 -17.61 9.59
C ILE A 326 4.24 -17.31 9.38
N SER A 327 3.35 -18.03 10.06
CA SER A 327 1.90 -17.78 9.96
C SER A 327 1.55 -16.35 10.38
N LEU A 328 2.06 -15.90 11.53
CA LEU A 328 1.78 -14.55 12.03
C LEU A 328 2.33 -13.47 11.10
N VAL A 329 3.59 -13.60 10.65
CA VAL A 329 4.20 -12.65 9.72
C VAL A 329 3.42 -12.64 8.40
N THR A 330 3.01 -13.79 7.89
CA THR A 330 2.21 -13.89 6.65
C THR A 330 0.90 -13.13 6.78
N ILE A 331 0.14 -13.34 7.86
CA ILE A 331 -1.15 -12.67 8.07
C ILE A 331 -0.96 -11.16 8.16
N ILE A 332 -0.03 -10.69 9.00
CA ILE A 332 0.19 -9.25 9.21
C ILE A 332 0.74 -8.58 7.96
N TYR A 333 1.69 -9.20 7.26
CA TYR A 333 2.19 -8.63 6.00
C TYR A 333 1.13 -8.64 4.91
N SER A 334 0.29 -9.68 4.83
CA SER A 334 -0.81 -9.70 3.87
C SER A 334 -1.80 -8.58 4.17
N PHE A 335 -2.15 -8.36 5.44
CA PHE A 335 -2.99 -7.25 5.88
C PHE A 335 -2.41 -5.88 5.53
N VAL A 336 -1.09 -5.69 5.73
CA VAL A 336 -0.39 -4.45 5.38
C VAL A 336 -0.34 -4.27 3.86
N GLN A 337 -0.15 -5.34 3.09
CA GLN A 337 -0.08 -5.29 1.63
C GLN A 337 -1.45 -4.97 1.01
N THR A 338 -2.54 -5.33 1.67
CA THR A 338 -3.91 -5.00 1.25
C THR A 338 -4.43 -3.69 1.85
N ASN A 339 -3.55 -2.83 2.38
CA ASN A 339 -3.92 -1.54 3.00
C ASN A 339 -4.99 -1.66 4.10
N GLY A 340 -4.95 -2.75 4.88
CA GLY A 340 -5.82 -2.93 6.03
C GLY A 340 -7.08 -3.77 5.78
N ILE A 341 -8.06 -3.65 6.69
CA ILE A 341 -9.11 -4.65 6.87
C ILE A 341 -10.09 -4.75 5.69
N GLN A 342 -10.36 -3.64 5.01
CA GLN A 342 -11.40 -3.55 3.98
C GLN A 342 -11.09 -4.44 2.77
N GLN A 343 -9.86 -4.42 2.26
CA GLN A 343 -9.45 -5.31 1.16
C GLN A 343 -8.91 -6.65 1.66
N PHE A 344 -8.39 -6.72 2.89
CA PHE A 344 -7.88 -7.96 3.45
C PHE A 344 -8.95 -9.05 3.55
N LEU A 345 -10.22 -8.70 3.77
CA LEU A 345 -11.29 -9.70 3.89
C LEU A 345 -11.89 -10.14 2.54
N ASN A 346 -11.45 -9.55 1.43
CA ASN A 346 -11.92 -9.95 0.11
C ASN A 346 -11.36 -11.34 -0.27
N PRO A 347 -12.21 -12.35 -0.54
CA PRO A 347 -11.77 -13.71 -0.84
C PRO A 347 -10.83 -13.81 -2.05
N SER A 348 -11.06 -12.99 -3.08
CA SER A 348 -10.26 -12.99 -4.31
C SER A 348 -8.86 -12.39 -4.08
N VAL A 349 -8.78 -11.33 -3.26
CA VAL A 349 -7.50 -10.72 -2.87
C VAL A 349 -6.71 -11.66 -1.97
N LEU A 350 -7.38 -12.29 -0.99
CA LEU A 350 -6.77 -13.28 -0.11
C LEU A 350 -6.15 -14.46 -0.87
N ALA A 351 -6.84 -14.95 -1.91
CA ALA A 351 -6.39 -16.08 -2.72
C ALA A 351 -5.07 -15.81 -3.45
N VAL A 352 -4.75 -14.55 -3.73
CA VAL A 352 -3.50 -14.16 -4.43
C VAL A 352 -2.44 -13.64 -3.46
N VAL A 353 -2.84 -12.76 -2.52
CA VAL A 353 -1.90 -12.07 -1.62
C VAL A 353 -1.34 -13.02 -0.56
N ILE A 354 -2.16 -13.89 0.04
CA ILE A 354 -1.68 -14.78 1.10
C ILE A 354 -0.63 -15.77 0.57
N PRO A 355 -0.85 -16.52 -0.52
CA PRO A 355 0.16 -17.45 -1.03
C PRO A 355 1.45 -16.73 -1.45
N SER A 356 1.33 -15.57 -2.10
CA SER A 356 2.46 -14.77 -2.56
C SER A 356 3.29 -14.22 -1.40
N THR A 357 2.62 -13.66 -0.39
CA THR A 357 3.25 -13.16 0.84
C THR A 357 3.89 -14.31 1.61
N PHE A 358 3.19 -15.45 1.73
CA PHE A 358 3.69 -16.65 2.39
C PHE A 358 5.01 -17.13 1.77
N ALA A 359 5.12 -17.13 0.44
CA ALA A 359 6.34 -17.50 -0.26
C ALA A 359 7.52 -16.60 0.16
N SER A 360 7.34 -15.28 0.15
CA SER A 360 8.37 -14.32 0.60
C SER A 360 8.72 -14.49 2.06
N VAL A 361 7.72 -14.64 2.93
CA VAL A 361 7.91 -14.85 4.38
C VAL A 361 8.72 -16.11 4.65
N CYS A 362 8.44 -17.20 3.93
CA CYS A 362 9.21 -18.44 4.05
C CYS A 362 10.67 -18.21 3.66
N ILE A 363 10.92 -17.63 2.48
CA ILE A 363 12.28 -17.35 2.00
C ILE A 363 13.06 -16.50 3.01
N VAL A 364 12.49 -15.38 3.47
CA VAL A 364 13.17 -14.45 4.38
C VAL A 364 13.37 -15.06 5.77
N THR A 365 12.34 -15.69 6.34
CA THR A 365 12.40 -16.23 7.71
C THR A 365 13.32 -17.45 7.79
N ILE A 366 13.29 -18.34 6.79
CA ILE A 366 14.22 -19.48 6.71
C ILE A 366 15.64 -18.98 6.54
N THR A 367 15.88 -18.02 5.64
CA THR A 367 17.21 -17.42 5.45
C THR A 367 17.74 -16.78 6.73
N LYS A 368 16.88 -16.11 7.51
CA LYS A 368 17.23 -15.54 8.81
C LYS A 368 17.68 -16.60 9.82
N VAL A 369 16.93 -17.70 9.95
CA VAL A 369 17.30 -18.81 10.84
C VAL A 369 18.58 -19.52 10.37
N PHE A 370 18.73 -19.67 9.05
CA PHE A 370 19.92 -20.27 8.46
C PHE A 370 21.15 -19.38 8.63
N SER A 371 21.04 -18.07 8.41
CA SER A 371 22.16 -17.13 8.60
C SER A 371 22.58 -17.05 10.06
N ASP A 372 21.61 -17.11 11.00
CA ASP A 372 21.87 -17.27 12.43
C ASP A 372 22.68 -18.52 12.73
N ALA A 373 22.25 -19.67 12.21
CA ALA A 373 22.89 -20.96 12.44
C ALA A 373 24.29 -21.03 11.80
N PHE A 374 24.44 -20.53 10.59
CA PHE A 374 25.71 -20.46 9.86
C PHE A 374 26.73 -19.62 10.61
N CYS A 375 26.38 -18.37 10.97
CA CYS A 375 27.27 -17.48 11.70
C CYS A 375 27.61 -18.01 13.11
N ALA A 376 26.63 -18.56 13.84
CA ALA A 376 26.88 -19.15 15.15
C ALA A 376 27.79 -20.39 15.06
N GLY A 377 27.58 -21.24 14.06
CA GLY A 377 28.41 -22.41 13.77
C GLY A 377 29.86 -22.03 13.48
N THR A 378 30.11 -20.92 12.77
CA THR A 378 31.49 -20.45 12.57
C THR A 378 32.20 -20.12 13.87
N CYS A 379 31.48 -19.82 14.96
CA CYS A 379 32.01 -19.43 16.27
C CYS A 379 31.92 -20.51 17.35
N ASN A 380 31.43 -21.72 17.06
CA ASN A 380 31.09 -22.74 18.06
C ASN A 380 30.12 -22.20 19.13
N ILE A 381 29.12 -21.43 18.69
CA ILE A 381 28.09 -20.87 19.56
C ILE A 381 26.82 -21.70 19.31
N TYR A 382 26.24 -22.21 20.37
CA TYR A 382 24.94 -22.86 20.27
C TYR A 382 23.84 -21.79 20.16
N ARG A 383 22.84 -22.01 19.31
CA ARG A 383 21.73 -21.10 19.12
C ARG A 383 20.40 -21.79 19.38
N LYS A 384 19.44 -21.06 19.93
CA LYS A 384 18.05 -21.50 20.06
C LYS A 384 17.09 -20.41 19.58
N PHE A 385 16.26 -20.72 18.60
CA PHE A 385 15.21 -19.83 18.11
C PHE A 385 13.94 -20.00 18.97
N ASN A 386 13.41 -18.88 19.46
CA ASN A 386 12.22 -18.85 20.28
C ASN A 386 11.25 -17.76 19.79
N LEU A 387 9.96 -17.96 20.04
CA LEU A 387 9.00 -16.86 19.98
C LEU A 387 9.30 -15.83 21.06
N TRP A 388 9.14 -14.57 20.71
CA TRP A 388 9.31 -13.45 21.61
C TRP A 388 8.03 -12.65 21.67
N ILE A 389 7.31 -12.79 22.79
CA ILE A 389 5.96 -12.27 22.89
C ILE A 389 5.92 -10.73 22.82
N THR A 390 6.92 -10.01 23.35
CA THR A 390 6.98 -8.54 23.16
C THR A 390 7.14 -8.22 21.69
N GLY A 391 8.01 -8.98 21.00
CA GLY A 391 8.17 -8.89 19.56
C GLY A 391 6.85 -9.12 18.84
N VAL A 392 6.10 -10.16 19.20
CA VAL A 392 4.75 -10.47 18.67
C VAL A 392 3.76 -9.33 18.90
N ILE A 393 3.64 -8.83 20.14
CA ILE A 393 2.70 -7.75 20.48
C ILE A 393 3.04 -6.48 19.71
N THR A 394 4.31 -6.04 19.76
CA THR A 394 4.75 -4.86 19.01
C THR A 394 4.56 -5.06 17.51
N PHE A 395 4.77 -6.26 16.99
CA PHE A 395 4.58 -6.57 15.57
C PHE A 395 3.12 -6.48 15.16
N ILE A 396 2.20 -7.04 15.95
CA ILE A 396 0.75 -6.97 15.69
C ILE A 396 0.27 -5.51 15.77
N ILE A 397 0.65 -4.78 16.82
CA ILE A 397 0.24 -3.38 16.99
C ILE A 397 0.78 -2.53 15.84
N SER A 398 2.08 -2.63 15.54
CA SER A 398 2.70 -1.85 14.46
C SER A 398 2.12 -2.18 13.07
N GLY A 399 1.88 -3.45 12.78
CA GLY A 399 1.30 -3.89 11.52
C GLY A 399 -0.18 -3.58 11.35
N ILE A 400 -1.00 -3.75 12.39
CA ILE A 400 -2.46 -3.54 12.29
C ILE A 400 -2.82 -2.06 12.46
N LEU A 401 -2.30 -1.41 13.50
CA LEU A 401 -2.71 -0.04 13.86
C LEU A 401 -2.08 1.02 12.95
N PHE A 402 -0.84 0.80 12.52
CA PHE A 402 -0.07 1.79 11.77
C PHE A 402 0.21 1.38 10.33
N LEU A 403 -0.26 0.20 9.91
CA LEU A 403 0.08 -0.40 8.60
C LEU A 403 1.60 -0.43 8.35
N PHE A 404 2.37 -0.51 9.42
CA PHE A 404 3.82 -0.37 9.41
C PHE A 404 4.42 -1.48 10.28
N PRO A 405 4.56 -2.71 9.76
CA PRO A 405 4.96 -3.86 10.55
C PRO A 405 6.42 -3.67 10.98
N PHE A 406 6.66 -3.28 12.23
CA PHE A 406 7.99 -2.96 12.75
C PHE A 406 8.28 -3.73 14.02
N SER A 407 8.67 -5.01 13.87
CA SER A 407 9.19 -5.89 14.91
C SER A 407 9.42 -7.30 14.34
N SER A 408 9.99 -8.21 15.14
CA SER A 408 10.13 -9.62 14.80
C SER A 408 9.45 -10.50 15.85
N PRO A 409 8.47 -11.34 15.47
CA PRO A 409 7.85 -12.33 16.38
C PRO A 409 8.82 -13.34 16.98
N GLY A 410 9.94 -13.60 16.30
CA GLY A 410 10.98 -14.53 16.73
C GLY A 410 12.25 -13.82 17.19
N ILE A 411 12.96 -14.46 18.13
CA ILE A 411 14.29 -14.06 18.60
C ILE A 411 15.21 -15.28 18.70
N THR A 412 16.45 -15.12 18.22
CA THR A 412 17.50 -16.14 18.38
C THR A 412 18.33 -15.81 19.60
N ARG A 413 18.45 -16.78 20.51
CA ARG A 413 19.32 -16.69 21.68
C ARG A 413 20.57 -17.53 21.49
N TYR A 414 21.67 -17.04 22.03
CA TYR A 414 22.98 -17.64 21.88
C TYR A 414 23.49 -18.13 23.23
N GLN A 415 24.02 -19.35 23.24
CA GLN A 415 24.66 -19.99 24.38
C GLN A 415 26.10 -20.32 24.02
N SER A 416 27.03 -19.78 24.79
CA SER A 416 28.46 -19.94 24.52
C SER A 416 29.27 -19.93 25.80
N LEU A 417 30.53 -20.33 25.69
CA LEU A 417 31.54 -19.92 26.65
C LEU A 417 31.72 -18.39 26.61
N GLU A 418 32.54 -17.86 27.49
CA GLU A 418 32.88 -16.44 27.46
C GLU A 418 33.59 -16.10 26.14
N ILE A 419 32.97 -15.18 25.38
CA ILE A 419 33.44 -14.73 24.07
C ILE A 419 33.53 -13.21 24.06
N THR A 420 34.48 -12.71 23.28
CA THR A 420 34.76 -11.27 23.18
C THR A 420 33.55 -10.50 22.63
N LYS A 421 33.44 -9.22 23.01
CA LYS A 421 32.41 -8.32 22.47
C LYS A 421 32.50 -8.23 20.94
N GLU A 422 33.71 -8.28 20.41
CA GLU A 422 33.97 -8.31 18.96
C GLU A 422 33.35 -9.50 18.26
N THR A 423 33.58 -10.73 18.76
CA THR A 423 32.98 -11.92 18.15
C THR A 423 31.45 -11.84 18.15
N LYS A 424 30.85 -11.35 19.24
CA LYS A 424 29.40 -11.15 19.34
C LYS A 424 28.88 -10.12 18.34
N GLY A 425 29.54 -8.97 18.24
CA GLY A 425 29.16 -7.88 17.33
C GLY A 425 29.30 -8.28 15.86
N LEU A 426 30.42 -8.90 15.48
CA LEU A 426 30.66 -9.38 14.12
C LEU A 426 29.69 -10.49 13.70
N LEU A 427 29.28 -11.36 14.62
CA LEU A 427 28.26 -12.38 14.34
C LEU A 427 26.92 -11.73 13.95
N ILE A 428 26.45 -10.75 14.74
CA ILE A 428 25.19 -10.03 14.46
C ILE A 428 25.29 -9.24 13.15
N LEU A 429 26.40 -8.57 12.88
CA LEU A 429 26.60 -7.86 11.61
C LEU A 429 26.59 -8.82 10.41
N SER A 430 27.31 -9.94 10.51
CA SER A 430 27.44 -10.90 9.41
C SER A 430 26.08 -11.50 9.03
N LYS A 431 25.27 -11.92 10.00
CA LYS A 431 23.95 -12.50 9.71
C LYS A 431 22.98 -11.50 9.10
N THR A 432 23.06 -10.22 9.50
CA THR A 432 22.20 -9.16 8.97
C THR A 432 22.59 -8.81 7.54
N LEU A 433 23.89 -8.80 7.23
CA LEU A 433 24.38 -8.60 5.86
C LEU A 433 23.98 -9.77 4.94
N ILE A 434 24.06 -11.02 5.41
CA ILE A 434 23.53 -12.19 4.68
C ILE A 434 22.04 -12.03 4.40
N LEU A 435 21.27 -11.54 5.37
CA LEU A 435 19.84 -11.30 5.16
C LEU A 435 19.60 -10.25 4.06
N LEU A 436 20.36 -9.15 4.07
CA LEU A 436 20.24 -8.07 3.08
C LEU A 436 20.57 -8.51 1.66
N THR A 437 21.31 -9.61 1.44
CA THR A 437 21.55 -10.13 0.08
C THR A 437 20.27 -10.60 -0.60
N LEU A 438 19.19 -10.88 0.16
CA LEU A 438 17.88 -11.24 -0.40
C LEU A 438 17.23 -10.11 -1.21
N THR A 439 17.70 -8.87 -1.07
CA THR A 439 17.25 -7.79 -1.96
C THR A 439 17.54 -8.09 -3.44
N ILE A 440 18.60 -8.85 -3.76
CA ILE A 440 18.90 -9.26 -5.15
C ILE A 440 17.78 -10.13 -5.75
N PRO A 441 17.47 -11.34 -5.21
CA PRO A 441 16.45 -12.20 -5.81
C PRO A 441 15.07 -11.56 -5.80
N PHE A 442 14.70 -10.76 -4.79
CA PHE A 442 13.41 -10.07 -4.81
C PHE A 442 13.35 -8.95 -5.87
N SER A 443 14.41 -8.17 -6.05
CA SER A 443 14.48 -7.20 -7.15
C SER A 443 14.44 -7.88 -8.52
N ILE A 444 14.99 -9.09 -8.68
CA ILE A 444 14.86 -9.88 -9.91
C ILE A 444 13.42 -10.37 -10.10
N LEU A 445 12.77 -10.86 -9.03
CA LEU A 445 11.37 -11.30 -9.08
C LEU A 445 10.42 -10.16 -9.48
N PHE A 446 10.72 -8.92 -9.11
CA PHE A 446 10.00 -7.76 -9.61
C PHE A 446 10.08 -7.61 -11.13
N LEU A 447 11.27 -7.78 -11.72
CA LEU A 447 11.47 -7.73 -13.16
C LEU A 447 10.76 -8.88 -13.90
N MET A 448 10.43 -9.96 -13.19
CA MET A 448 9.68 -11.11 -13.69
C MET A 448 8.17 -10.99 -13.43
N ASP A 449 7.69 -9.80 -13.04
CA ASP A 449 6.29 -9.47 -12.75
C ASP A 449 5.69 -10.14 -11.49
N PHE A 450 6.53 -10.72 -10.62
CA PHE A 450 6.10 -11.22 -9.30
C PHE A 450 6.10 -10.09 -8.25
N LYS A 451 5.32 -9.04 -8.48
CA LYS A 451 5.32 -7.79 -7.70
C LYS A 451 5.04 -8.01 -6.20
N ILE A 452 3.98 -8.74 -5.84
CA ILE A 452 3.59 -8.99 -4.43
C ILE A 452 4.69 -9.76 -3.67
N VAL A 453 5.28 -10.76 -4.33
CA VAL A 453 6.37 -11.58 -3.77
C VAL A 453 7.61 -10.70 -3.54
N SER A 454 7.97 -9.88 -4.53
CA SER A 454 9.07 -8.93 -4.43
C SER A 454 8.85 -7.94 -3.29
N ASP A 455 7.71 -7.26 -3.26
CA ASP A 455 7.44 -6.18 -2.31
C ASP A 455 7.45 -6.67 -0.87
N SER A 456 6.74 -7.77 -0.60
CA SER A 456 6.74 -8.43 0.71
C SER A 456 8.14 -8.88 1.12
N GLY A 457 8.92 -9.39 0.16
CA GLY A 457 10.27 -9.89 0.38
C GLY A 457 11.27 -8.80 0.74
N ILE A 458 11.30 -7.69 -0.02
CA ILE A 458 12.18 -6.55 0.25
C ILE A 458 11.76 -5.86 1.55
N LEU A 459 10.47 -5.60 1.76
CA LEU A 459 9.97 -4.95 2.98
C LEU A 459 10.36 -5.75 4.22
N LEU A 460 10.10 -7.07 4.24
CA LEU A 460 10.43 -7.94 5.37
C LEU A 460 11.94 -8.06 5.60
N THR A 461 12.73 -8.08 4.53
CA THR A 461 14.20 -8.11 4.61
C THR A 461 14.76 -6.85 5.25
N LEU A 462 14.36 -5.68 4.75
CA LEU A 462 14.84 -4.38 5.24
C LEU A 462 14.36 -4.10 6.67
N MET A 463 13.09 -4.37 6.96
CA MET A 463 12.52 -4.27 8.30
C MET A 463 13.28 -5.16 9.28
N SER A 464 13.47 -6.44 8.95
CA SER A 464 14.18 -7.38 9.82
C SER A 464 15.63 -6.95 10.08
N ALA A 465 16.30 -6.39 9.07
CA ALA A 465 17.66 -5.87 9.20
C ALA A 465 17.71 -4.62 10.10
N SER A 466 16.85 -3.64 9.84
CA SER A 466 16.72 -2.40 10.64
C SER A 466 16.41 -2.74 12.10
N TYR A 467 15.36 -3.53 12.34
CA TYR A 467 14.93 -3.94 13.68
C TYR A 467 16.03 -4.68 14.45
N SER A 468 16.77 -5.58 13.78
CA SER A 468 17.86 -6.33 14.40
C SER A 468 19.02 -5.44 14.83
N LEU A 469 19.19 -4.26 14.22
CA LEU A 469 20.30 -3.34 14.47
C LEU A 469 19.94 -2.19 15.41
N VAL A 470 18.69 -2.12 15.89
CA VAL A 470 18.24 -1.16 16.90
C VAL A 470 19.10 -1.29 18.18
N PRO A 471 19.80 -0.23 18.65
CA PRO A 471 20.75 -0.30 19.76
C PRO A 471 20.07 -0.26 21.15
N LEU A 472 18.98 -0.99 21.35
CA LEU A 472 18.23 -1.05 22.61
C LEU A 472 18.56 -2.26 23.46
N LYS A 473 18.44 -2.10 24.79
CA LYS A 473 18.62 -3.20 25.75
C LYS A 473 17.71 -4.37 25.36
N TYR A 474 18.27 -5.58 25.35
CA TYR A 474 17.64 -6.85 24.93
C TYR A 474 17.51 -7.10 23.42
N LEU A 475 17.85 -6.14 22.55
CA LEU A 475 17.92 -6.32 21.10
C LEU A 475 19.35 -6.57 20.60
N SER A 476 19.43 -7.18 19.42
CA SER A 476 20.72 -7.60 18.82
C SER A 476 21.62 -6.40 18.52
N GLY A 477 21.06 -5.25 18.16
CA GLY A 477 21.81 -4.03 17.87
C GLY A 477 22.61 -3.51 19.05
N LYS A 478 22.15 -3.72 20.30
CA LYS A 478 22.92 -3.33 21.50
C LYS A 478 24.25 -4.07 21.60
N VAL A 479 24.32 -5.31 21.11
CA VAL A 479 25.55 -6.11 21.08
C VAL A 479 26.55 -5.50 20.09
N VAL A 480 26.06 -5.02 18.93
CA VAL A 480 26.88 -4.34 17.93
C VAL A 480 27.36 -2.98 18.47
N PHE A 481 26.50 -2.25 19.16
CA PHE A 481 26.84 -1.00 19.82
C PHE A 481 27.94 -1.17 20.88
N ASP A 482 27.87 -2.23 21.67
CA ASP A 482 28.87 -2.57 22.69
C ASP A 482 30.22 -3.02 22.09
N TYR A 483 30.21 -3.55 20.87
CA TYR A 483 31.42 -3.85 20.11
C TYR A 483 32.03 -2.56 19.54
N ASN A 484 31.27 -1.84 18.72
CA ASN A 484 31.74 -0.64 18.04
C ASN A 484 30.56 0.29 17.72
N LYS A 485 30.50 1.42 18.44
CA LYS A 485 29.45 2.44 18.28
C LYS A 485 29.33 2.96 16.85
N LYS A 486 30.45 3.17 16.15
CA LYS A 486 30.45 3.70 14.78
C LYS A 486 29.80 2.71 13.82
N TYR A 487 30.23 1.44 13.87
CA TYR A 487 29.62 0.39 13.03
C TYR A 487 28.14 0.19 13.34
N SER A 488 27.76 0.25 14.62
CA SER A 488 26.36 0.16 15.02
C SER A 488 25.51 1.29 14.46
N LEU A 489 25.95 2.55 14.59
CA LEU A 489 25.19 3.71 14.11
C LEU A 489 25.07 3.75 12.59
N ILE A 490 26.16 3.44 11.87
CA ILE A 490 26.14 3.39 10.40
C ILE A 490 25.22 2.27 9.92
N ALA A 491 25.35 1.05 10.48
CA ALA A 491 24.54 -0.09 10.07
C ALA A 491 23.06 0.14 10.39
N PHE A 492 22.74 0.63 11.59
CA PHE A 492 21.37 0.96 11.98
C PHE A 492 20.79 2.10 11.13
N GLY A 493 21.53 3.20 10.96
CA GLY A 493 21.07 4.35 10.17
C GLY A 493 20.83 3.99 8.71
N SER A 494 21.77 3.29 8.06
CA SER A 494 21.63 2.88 6.66
C SER A 494 20.48 1.90 6.43
N THR A 495 20.35 0.86 7.26
CA THR A 495 19.25 -0.11 7.12
C THR A 495 17.90 0.49 7.44
N THR A 496 17.83 1.41 8.39
CA THR A 496 16.60 2.14 8.73
C THR A 496 16.22 3.13 7.64
N PHE A 497 17.19 3.86 7.07
CA PHE A 497 16.95 4.69 5.90
C PHE A 497 16.39 3.85 4.75
N LEU A 498 17.05 2.75 4.38
CA LEU A 498 16.57 1.88 3.30
C LEU A 498 15.16 1.33 3.57
N PHE A 499 14.89 0.89 4.80
CA PHE A 499 13.57 0.41 5.21
C PHE A 499 12.53 1.53 5.09
N ILE A 500 12.78 2.71 5.65
CA ILE A 500 11.87 3.86 5.56
C ILE A 500 11.69 4.27 4.11
N SER A 501 12.77 4.37 3.32
CA SER A 501 12.73 4.67 1.89
C SER A 501 11.88 3.66 1.13
N PHE A 502 11.94 2.38 1.47
CA PHE A 502 11.11 1.36 0.81
C PHE A 502 9.66 1.49 1.25
N THR A 503 9.44 1.74 2.53
CA THR A 503 8.11 1.95 3.05
C THR A 503 7.49 3.19 2.41
N ILE A 504 8.11 4.36 2.42
CA ILE A 504 7.53 5.56 1.80
C ILE A 504 7.75 5.63 0.28
N ASN A 505 8.28 4.57 -0.33
CA ASN A 505 8.64 4.49 -1.75
C ASN A 505 9.54 5.64 -2.27
N LEU A 506 10.40 6.18 -1.41
CA LEU A 506 11.37 7.23 -1.75
C LEU A 506 12.33 6.81 -2.87
N LEU A 507 12.64 5.52 -2.97
CA LEU A 507 13.57 4.99 -3.97
C LEU A 507 12.86 3.98 -4.88
N PRO A 508 13.17 3.98 -6.19
CA PRO A 508 12.63 2.97 -7.11
C PRO A 508 13.09 1.57 -6.69
N ILE A 509 12.30 0.53 -6.97
CA ILE A 509 12.61 -0.83 -6.49
C ILE A 509 13.97 -1.36 -6.97
N LEU A 510 14.42 -0.92 -8.13
CA LEU A 510 15.72 -1.28 -8.69
C LEU A 510 16.89 -0.67 -7.92
N ALA A 511 16.67 0.38 -7.12
CA ALA A 511 17.69 0.92 -6.21
C ALA A 511 18.07 -0.05 -5.08
N TYR A 512 17.24 -1.06 -4.77
CA TYR A 512 17.53 -2.06 -3.75
C TYR A 512 18.39 -3.21 -4.26
N PHE A 513 18.46 -3.42 -5.58
CA PHE A 513 19.36 -4.41 -6.18
C PHE A 513 20.85 -4.19 -5.83
N PRO A 514 21.43 -2.98 -6.01
CA PRO A 514 22.82 -2.72 -5.62
C PRO A 514 23.08 -2.85 -4.11
N VAL A 515 22.06 -2.64 -3.26
CA VAL A 515 22.18 -2.86 -1.80
C VAL A 515 22.57 -4.30 -1.50
N GLY A 516 21.95 -5.27 -2.19
CA GLY A 516 22.26 -6.68 -1.99
C GLY A 516 23.65 -7.06 -2.51
N ILE A 517 24.12 -6.44 -3.60
CA ILE A 517 25.50 -6.61 -4.10
C ILE A 517 26.51 -6.11 -3.06
N VAL A 518 26.32 -4.87 -2.57
CA VAL A 518 27.19 -4.30 -1.53
C VAL A 518 27.15 -5.15 -0.26
N SER A 519 25.98 -5.63 0.14
CA SER A 519 25.81 -6.51 1.30
C SER A 519 26.53 -7.84 1.13
N THR A 520 26.59 -8.39 -0.09
CA THR A 520 27.33 -9.61 -0.41
C THR A 520 28.83 -9.40 -0.23
N ILE A 521 29.38 -8.30 -0.73
CA ILE A 521 30.80 -7.95 -0.56
C ILE A 521 31.12 -7.75 0.92
N LEU A 522 30.30 -6.99 1.64
CA LEU A 522 30.48 -6.74 3.08
C LEU A 522 30.34 -8.02 3.92
N THR A 523 29.50 -8.96 3.51
CA THR A 523 29.36 -10.28 4.15
C THR A 523 30.69 -11.04 4.10
N VAL A 524 31.35 -11.08 2.95
CA VAL A 524 32.65 -11.77 2.81
C VAL A 524 33.70 -11.16 3.74
N ILE A 525 33.76 -9.83 3.82
CA ILE A 525 34.70 -9.10 4.67
C ILE A 525 34.42 -9.37 6.16
N THR A 526 33.16 -9.27 6.59
CA THR A 526 32.76 -9.45 7.99
C THR A 526 32.92 -10.90 8.45
N LEU A 527 32.61 -11.90 7.61
CA LEU A 527 32.86 -13.31 7.91
C LEU A 527 34.36 -13.64 8.03
N LYS A 528 35.21 -13.03 7.20
CA LYS A 528 36.66 -13.19 7.32
C LYS A 528 37.17 -12.65 8.67
N LYS A 529 36.71 -11.46 9.07
CA LYS A 529 37.04 -10.89 10.39
C LYS A 529 36.50 -11.75 11.54
N LEU A 530 35.28 -12.26 11.43
CA LEU A 530 34.66 -13.12 12.43
C LEU A 530 35.50 -14.39 12.68
N ARG A 531 35.99 -15.02 11.60
CA ARG A 531 36.87 -16.20 11.69
C ARG A 531 38.21 -15.88 12.38
N LEU A 532 38.80 -14.72 12.11
CA LEU A 532 40.05 -14.29 12.73
C LEU A 532 39.88 -14.00 14.23
N SER A 533 38.84 -13.25 14.62
CA SER A 533 38.55 -12.94 16.03
C SER A 533 38.34 -14.20 16.88
N LYS A 534 37.75 -15.26 16.30
CA LYS A 534 37.63 -16.57 16.95
C LYS A 534 39.00 -17.21 17.23
N GLN A 535 39.96 -17.11 16.31
CA GLN A 535 41.29 -17.70 16.48
C GLN A 535 42.04 -17.03 17.64
N GLU A 536 41.96 -15.70 17.76
CA GLU A 536 42.56 -14.96 18.86
C GLU A 536 41.94 -15.34 20.22
N SER A 537 40.61 -15.48 20.28
CA SER A 537 39.91 -15.93 21.49
C SER A 537 40.25 -17.35 21.94
N LYS A 538 40.79 -18.21 21.05
CA LYS A 538 41.29 -19.55 21.39
C LYS A 538 42.72 -19.55 21.90
N ILE A 539 43.51 -18.51 21.62
CA ILE A 539 44.91 -18.38 22.07
C ILE A 539 44.97 -17.78 23.48
N LEU A 540 43.96 -16.98 23.85
CA LEU A 540 43.83 -16.32 25.16
C LEU A 540 43.16 -17.18 26.26
N ASN A 541 42.61 -18.35 25.92
CA ASN A 541 41.99 -19.33 26.83
C ASN A 541 42.77 -20.64 26.82
#